data_AF-A0A971BW43-F1
#
_entry.id   AF-A0A971BW43-F1
#
_cell.length_a   1.000
_cell.length_b   1.000
_cell.length_c   1.000
_cell.angle_alpha   90.00
_cell.angle_beta   90.00
_cell.angle_gamma   90.00
#
_symmetry.space_group_name_H-M   'P 1'
#
loop_
_entity.id
_entity.type
_entity.pdbx_description
1 polymer ?
#
loop_
_entity_poly.entity_id
_entity_poly.type
_entity_poly.pdbx_seq_one_letter_code
_entity_poly.pdbx_strand_id
1 'polypeptide(L)' 'MFGLGTTELIIVLVIVILVFGVNKIPQLGKGLGEGIKNFKSAIKSVQEDPEEKPKQEKQ' A
#
# COMPACT_ATOMS: atom_id res chain seq x y z
N MET A 1 -31.15 7.22 5.56
CA MET A 1 -30.86 7.71 6.92
C MET A 1 -29.67 6.97 7.57
N PHE A 2 -28.59 6.67 6.84
CA PHE A 2 -27.36 6.09 7.43
C PHE A 2 -26.20 6.30 6.46
N GLY A 3 -25.91 7.56 6.16
CA GLY A 3 -24.65 7.92 5.52
C GLY A 3 -23.72 8.29 6.66
N LEU A 4 -22.66 7.52 6.89
CA LEU A 4 -21.52 8.02 7.65
C LEU A 4 -21.08 9.30 6.94
N GLY A 5 -21.40 10.43 7.53
CA GLY A 5 -21.01 11.72 6.98
C GLY A 5 -19.50 11.85 7.03
N THR A 6 -18.98 12.79 6.26
CA THR A 6 -17.56 13.16 6.30
C THR A 6 -17.12 13.47 7.74
N THR A 7 -18.00 14.06 8.55
CA THR A 7 -17.78 14.35 9.96
C THR A 7 -17.60 13.09 10.81
N GLU A 8 -18.50 12.12 10.72
CA GLU A 8 -18.39 10.85 11.46
C GLU A 8 -17.13 10.08 11.06
N LEU A 9 -16.79 10.06 9.77
CA LEU A 9 -15.54 9.45 9.29
C LEU A 9 -14.30 10.11 9.89
N ILE A 10 -14.28 11.45 10.01
CA ILE A 10 -13.18 12.18 10.65
C ILE A 10 -13.09 11.83 12.14
N ILE A 11 -14.20 11.74 12.85
CA ILE A 11 -14.21 11.37 14.29
C ILE A 11 -13.62 9.96 14.47
N VAL A 12 -14.05 9.00 13.65
CA VAL A 12 -13.51 7.64 13.68
C VAL A 12 -12.01 7.63 13.36
N LEU A 13 -11.59 8.39 12.35
CA LEU A 13 -10.18 8.52 11.97
C LEU A 13 -9.33 9.05 13.13
N VAL A 14 -9.82 10.07 13.85
CA VAL A 14 -9.13 10.63 15.03
C VAL A 14 -8.99 9.57 16.12
N ILE A 15 -10.04 8.80 16.43
CA ILE A 15 -9.98 7.72 17.44
C ILE A 15 -8.95 6.66 17.03
N VAL A 16 -8.96 6.23 15.77
CA VAL A 16 -7.98 5.26 15.24
C VAL A 16 -6.56 5.81 15.40
N ILE A 17 -6.34 7.08 15.07
CA ILE A 17 -5.04 7.75 15.25
C ILE A 17 -4.63 7.83 16.72
N LEU A 18 -5.56 8.03 17.66
CA LEU A 18 -5.22 8.03 19.09
C LEU A 18 -4.80 6.65 19.59
N VAL A 19 -5.47 5.59 19.13
CA VAL A 19 -5.15 4.20 19.52
C VAL A 19 -3.84 3.72 18.91
N PHE A 20 -3.63 3.95 17.62
CA PHE A 20 -2.44 3.47 16.90
C PHE A 20 -1.27 4.47 16.94
N GLY A 21 -1.55 5.75 17.17
CA GLY A 21 -0.59 6.85 17.07
C GLY A 21 -0.39 7.34 15.62
N VAL A 22 -0.18 8.65 15.46
CA VAL A 22 0.09 9.30 14.16
C VAL A 22 1.27 8.69 13.40
N ASN A 23 2.26 8.14 14.13
CA ASN A 23 3.49 7.60 13.57
C ASN A 23 3.33 6.20 12.97
N LYS A 24 2.30 5.43 13.36
CA LYS A 24 2.08 4.08 12.81
C LYS A 24 1.45 4.11 11.42
N ILE A 25 0.60 5.10 11.12
CA ILE A 25 -0.01 5.26 9.79
C ILE A 25 1.03 5.31 8.65
N PRO A 26 2.07 6.18 8.68
CA PRO A 26 3.08 6.23 7.63
C PRO A 26 3.99 5.00 7.62
N GLN A 27 4.24 4.36 8.77
CA GLN A 27 5.02 3.11 8.82
C GLN A 27 4.28 1.96 8.12
N LEU A 28 2.98 1.80 8.40
CA LEU A 28 2.12 0.83 7.74
C LEU A 28 1.96 1.16 6.25
N GLY A 29 1.76 2.44 5.91
CA GLY A 29 1.63 2.90 4.54
C GLY A 29 2.89 2.66 3.69
N LYS A 30 4.09 2.84 4.25
CA LYS A 30 5.35 2.51 3.56
C LYS A 30 5.45 1.03 3.24
N GLY A 31 5.21 0.14 4.21
CA GLY A 31 5.26 -1.30 3.99
C GLY A 31 4.22 -1.80 2.98
N LEU A 32 2.98 -1.33 3.09
CA LEU A 32 1.92 -1.65 2.13
C LEU A 32 2.22 -1.08 0.74
N GLY A 33 2.74 0.15 0.67
CA GLY A 33 3.10 0.80 -0.59
C GLY A 33 4.23 0.10 -1.33
N GLU A 34 5.27 -0.33 -0.61
CA GLU A 34 6.35 -1.15 -1.17
C GLU A 34 5.83 -2.51 -1.65
N GLY A 35 4.97 -3.18 -0.87
CA GLY A 35 4.33 -4.43 -1.28
C GLY A 35 3.50 -4.28 -2.56
N ILE A 36 2.63 -3.28 -2.62
CA ILE A 36 1.81 -2.99 -3.81
C ILE A 36 2.69 -2.63 -5.01
N LYS A 37 3.74 -1.83 -4.81
CA LYS A 37 4.69 -1.46 -5.88
C LYS A 37 5.38 -2.69 -6.45
N ASN A 38 5.93 -3.56 -5.60
CA ASN A 38 6.61 -4.78 -6.01
C ASN A 38 5.65 -5.76 -6.68
N PHE A 39 4.42 -5.91 -6.16
CA PHE A 39 3.37 -6.73 -6.76
C PHE A 39 2.99 -6.23 -8.15
N LYS A 40 2.78 -4.91 -8.30
CA LYS A 40 2.48 -4.30 -9.60
C LYS A 40 3.63 -4.45 -10.59
N SER A 41 4.88 -4.29 -10.15
CA SER A 41 6.06 -4.52 -10.98
C SER A 41 6.15 -5.96 -11.46
N ALA A 42 6.00 -6.94 -10.56
CA ALA A 42 6.03 -8.35 -10.92
C ALA A 42 4.93 -8.74 -11.91
N ILE A 43 3.70 -8.25 -11.70
CA ILE A 43 2.59 -8.49 -12.65
C ILE A 43 2.88 -7.87 -14.02
N LYS A 44 3.47 -6.67 -14.06
CA LYS A 44 3.83 -6.01 -15.31
C LYS A 44 4.91 -6.78 -16.07
N SER A 45 5.95 -7.26 -15.36
CA SER A 45 6.98 -8.14 -15.92
C SER A 45 6.41 -9.46 -16.47
N VAL A 46 5.35 -10.01 -15.86
CA VAL A 46 4.70 -11.25 -16.33
C VAL A 46 3.77 -11.00 -17.52
N GLN A 47 3.18 -9.80 -17.64
CA GLN A 47 2.29 -9.46 -18.76
C GLN A 47 3.03 -8.94 -20.01
N GLU A 48 4.21 -8.36 -19.84
CA GLU A 48 4.96 -7.73 -20.95
C GLU A 48 5.93 -8.68 -21.68
N ASP A 49 6.10 -9.95 -21.27
CA ASP A 49 7.03 -10.90 -21.90
C ASP A 49 6.41 -12.27 -22.24
N PRO A 50 6.32 -12.64 -23.54
CA PRO A 50 6.55 -14.01 -23.98
C PRO A 50 8.04 -14.31 -24.23
N GLU A 51 8.93 -13.32 -24.35
CA GLU A 51 10.33 -13.56 -24.74
C GLU A 51 11.30 -12.54 -24.11
N GLU A 52 12.19 -13.04 -23.25
CA GLU A 52 13.59 -12.59 -22.98
C GLU A 52 14.01 -12.35 -21.52
N LYS A 53 14.57 -13.43 -20.96
CA LYS A 53 15.85 -13.54 -20.23
C LYS A 53 15.99 -13.00 -18.79
N PRO A 54 16.53 -13.83 -17.87
CA PRO A 54 16.95 -13.39 -16.55
C PRO A 54 18.31 -12.69 -16.65
N LYS A 55 18.41 -11.46 -16.14
CA LYS A 55 19.71 -10.85 -15.82
C LYS A 55 19.86 -10.76 -14.31
N GLN A 56 20.17 -11.90 -13.69
CA GLN A 56 20.90 -11.94 -12.43
C GLN A 56 22.37 -12.13 -12.76
N GLU A 57 23.08 -11.02 -12.89
CA GLU A 57 24.53 -10.96 -12.78
C GLU A 57 24.83 -9.96 -11.66
N LYS A 58 25.25 -10.47 -10.51
CA LYS A 58 26.19 -9.76 -9.65
C LYS A 58 27.00 -10.77 -8.86
N GLN A 59 28.31 -10.64 -9.08
CA GLN A 59 29.44 -11.28 -8.41
C GLN A 59 29.41 -11.07 -6.90
#